data_AF-A0A7X1B7X7-F1
#
_entry.id   AF-A0A7X1B7X7-F1
#
_cell.length_a   1.000
_cell.length_b   1.000
_cell.length_c   1.000
_cell.angle_alpha   90.00
_cell.angle_beta   90.00
_cell.angle_gamma   90.00
#
_symmetry.space_group_name_H-M   'P 1'
#
loop_
_entity.id
_entity.type
_entity.pdbx_description
1 polymer ?
#
loop_
_entity_poly.entity_id
_entity_poly.type
_entity_poly.pdbx_seq_one_letter_code
_entity_poly.pdbx_strand_id
1 'polypeptide(L)'
;MLRHHIRVYTLELEQPWSIASRTGRNGRGIAERSAVYLRLDSPDGTQGFGEAAPVTTYGETSLDVLRFLREFDWSQVSFENLDQSLAYLHSLPEGDFAAKSAIDLALHDGAAKLKGYSLSELLEIDFQPSSLPPTSFSIGISSPQEIVRKVREAERFPILKLKVSAQGLEESLQALRSVSPDKPLRIDGNEAWKSSEDALHALRTIERYGPIEFVEQPMPRYTPLKEAIWLKENSPLPLVADESCCGPLDLEHCSQAFDGVNVKLTKSGGIAPTFELLKKAKALGLKRQIGCMIESSLGIAAAFQLGSMADWLDLDGALLTRNDPFEGLAENWGRLSFEPTQKLRGIGVQPSLDLWTSHPPLDKPIPQRAQTPPAHACYGTSVQGVPLEVHLPQSGNCEVLLFAAIHGEEPETTTLLSKAIRSLDGISPNCAAVLCANPDGTLLGTRCNANGVELNRNFPASNWQSDPVSTKWAPDHGRVSFSTGSHAGSEPETQALIHLVESLAPQTIISLHAPLACIEDPDYSRLGYWLSKRTGLPLVGNIGYQTPGSFGSWAKEKGWHVITYELPPLSVSALHEKHLDNLIELLRSGLGAIEENRAVNE
;
A
#
# COMPACT_ATOMS: atom_id res chain seq x y z
N MET A 1 -14.20 -2.11 -30.68
CA MET A 1 -13.91 -1.38 -29.43
C MET A 1 -13.00 -2.24 -28.58
N LEU A 2 -11.96 -1.64 -28.00
CA LEU A 2 -11.03 -2.34 -27.12
C LEU A 2 -11.76 -2.72 -25.82
N ARG A 3 -11.61 -3.97 -25.37
CA ARG A 3 -12.03 -4.38 -24.03
C ARG A 3 -10.89 -4.10 -23.06
N HIS A 4 -11.16 -3.44 -21.95
CA HIS A 4 -10.15 -3.09 -20.97
C HIS A 4 -10.24 -3.96 -19.71
N HIS A 5 -9.08 -4.28 -19.14
CA HIS A 5 -8.92 -5.00 -17.90
C HIS A 5 -7.94 -4.24 -17.02
N ILE A 6 -8.32 -3.99 -15.77
CA ILE A 6 -7.52 -3.19 -14.83
C ILE A 6 -7.17 -4.05 -13.63
N ARG A 7 -5.92 -3.99 -13.19
CA ARG A 7 -5.38 -4.78 -12.09
C ARG A 7 -4.53 -3.91 -11.18
N VAL A 8 -4.94 -3.76 -9.91
CA VAL A 8 -4.02 -3.27 -8.87
C VAL A 8 -3.13 -4.42 -8.42
N TYR A 9 -1.84 -4.16 -8.31
CA TYR A 9 -0.86 -5.13 -7.87
C TYR A 9 0.08 -4.50 -6.85
N THR A 10 0.47 -5.27 -5.84
CA THR A 10 1.44 -4.84 -4.84
C THR A 10 2.80 -5.43 -5.22
N LEU A 11 3.72 -4.57 -5.65
CA LEU A 11 5.13 -4.90 -5.83
C LEU A 11 5.80 -4.95 -4.46
N GLU A 12 6.29 -6.12 -4.07
CA GLU A 12 7.06 -6.36 -2.87
C GLU A 12 8.53 -6.03 -3.13
N LEU A 13 9.11 -5.17 -2.31
CA LEU A 13 10.50 -4.76 -2.50
C LEU A 13 11.46 -5.79 -1.92
N GLU A 14 12.60 -6.00 -2.58
CA GLU A 14 13.67 -6.87 -2.07
C GLU A 14 14.10 -6.46 -0.66
N GLN A 15 14.13 -5.16 -0.42
CA GLN A 15 14.48 -4.53 0.85
C GLN A 15 13.69 -3.23 1.03
N PRO A 16 13.48 -2.76 2.29
CA PRO A 16 12.84 -1.48 2.54
C PRO A 16 13.55 -0.32 1.82
N TRP A 17 12.76 0.52 1.15
CA TRP A 17 13.23 1.62 0.30
C TRP A 17 12.98 2.99 0.94
N SER A 18 14.04 3.79 1.08
CA SER A 18 13.99 5.13 1.68
C SER A 18 14.64 6.16 0.76
N ILE A 19 13.99 7.32 0.62
CA ILE A 19 14.50 8.49 -0.11
C ILE A 19 14.29 9.75 0.73
N ALA A 20 15.00 10.85 0.45
CA ALA A 20 14.97 12.05 1.31
C ALA A 20 13.56 12.64 1.48
N SER A 21 12.76 12.63 0.42
CA SER A 21 11.36 13.08 0.43
C SER A 21 10.37 12.06 1.00
N ARG A 22 10.80 10.82 1.30
CA ARG A 22 9.94 9.73 1.83
C ARG A 22 10.72 8.78 2.73
N THR A 23 10.64 9.04 4.03
CA THR A 23 10.76 8.02 5.07
C THR A 23 9.33 7.65 5.50
N GLY A 24 9.06 6.36 5.77
CA GLY A 24 7.76 5.96 6.32
C GLY A 24 7.49 6.67 7.65
N ARG A 25 6.23 6.72 8.11
CA ARG A 25 5.79 7.47 9.32
C ARG A 25 6.63 7.22 10.60
N ASN A 26 7.47 6.19 10.61
CA ASN A 26 8.35 5.81 11.73
C ASN A 26 9.86 5.82 11.38
N GLY A 27 10.29 6.50 10.30
CA GLY A 27 11.69 6.50 9.85
C GLY A 27 12.15 5.19 9.17
N ARG A 28 11.24 4.24 8.95
CA ARG A 28 11.51 2.98 8.22
C ARG A 28 11.16 3.15 6.74
N GLY A 29 11.95 2.52 5.86
CA GLY A 29 11.70 2.52 4.41
C GLY A 29 10.37 1.85 4.05
N ILE A 30 9.85 2.17 2.87
CA ILE A 30 8.65 1.56 2.31
C ILE A 30 9.00 0.12 1.89
N ALA A 31 8.20 -0.88 2.25
CA ALA A 31 8.45 -2.29 1.91
C ALA A 31 7.72 -2.76 0.65
N GLU A 32 6.74 -1.99 0.18
CA GLU A 32 5.88 -2.36 -0.94
C GLU A 32 5.39 -1.14 -1.74
N ARG A 33 5.02 -1.34 -3.01
CA ARG A 33 4.51 -0.30 -3.90
C ARG A 33 3.27 -0.80 -4.64
N SER A 34 2.23 0.02 -4.70
CA SER A 34 1.09 -0.27 -5.55
C SER A 34 1.36 0.16 -6.99
N ALA A 35 1.28 -0.79 -7.92
CA ALA A 35 1.21 -0.55 -9.35
C ALA A 35 -0.21 -0.83 -9.86
N VAL A 36 -0.60 -0.19 -10.96
CA VAL A 36 -1.85 -0.48 -11.66
C VAL A 36 -1.53 -0.88 -13.08
N TYR A 37 -1.91 -2.10 -13.46
CA TYR A 37 -1.75 -2.60 -14.82
C TYR A 37 -3.06 -2.48 -15.61
N LEU A 38 -2.91 -2.14 -16.88
CA LEU A 38 -3.97 -2.06 -17.86
C LEU A 38 -3.69 -3.09 -18.97
N ARG A 39 -4.69 -3.89 -19.33
CA ARG A 39 -4.70 -4.70 -20.55
C ARG A 39 -5.84 -4.28 -21.44
N LEU A 40 -5.54 -4.04 -22.71
CA LEU A 40 -6.50 -3.74 -23.76
C LEU A 40 -6.54 -4.90 -24.75
N ASP A 41 -7.71 -5.48 -24.96
CA ASP A 41 -7.93 -6.60 -25.88
C ASP A 41 -8.75 -6.11 -27.09
N SER A 42 -8.20 -6.24 -28.30
CA SER A 42 -8.92 -5.97 -29.54
C SER A 42 -9.70 -7.21 -30.04
N PRO A 43 -10.71 -7.03 -30.91
CA PRO A 43 -11.53 -8.13 -31.42
C PRO A 43 -10.77 -9.19 -32.22
N ASP A 44 -9.64 -8.82 -32.84
CA ASP A 44 -8.76 -9.72 -33.59
C ASP A 44 -7.79 -10.52 -32.69
N GLY A 45 -7.86 -10.31 -31.37
CA GLY A 45 -7.04 -11.01 -30.38
C GLY A 45 -5.73 -10.31 -30.02
N THR A 46 -5.42 -9.15 -30.60
CA THR A 46 -4.24 -8.36 -30.20
C THR A 46 -4.41 -7.83 -28.77
N GLN A 47 -3.34 -7.85 -27.98
CA GLN A 47 -3.33 -7.39 -26.59
C GLN A 47 -2.26 -6.33 -26.39
N GLY A 48 -2.66 -5.19 -25.83
CA GLY A 48 -1.77 -4.11 -25.39
C GLY A 48 -1.71 -4.04 -23.86
N PHE A 49 -0.51 -3.89 -23.30
CA PHE A 49 -0.30 -3.79 -21.85
C PHE A 49 0.31 -2.44 -21.46
N GLY A 50 -0.14 -1.90 -20.33
CA GLY A 50 0.44 -0.69 -19.75
C GLY A 50 0.50 -0.73 -18.23
N GLU A 51 1.34 0.12 -17.69
CA GLU A 51 1.63 0.24 -16.26
C GLU A 51 1.51 1.69 -15.80
N ALA A 52 0.93 1.87 -14.62
CA ALA A 52 0.98 3.08 -13.84
C ALA A 52 1.68 2.80 -12.50
N ALA A 53 2.69 3.61 -12.16
CA ALA A 53 3.34 3.59 -10.86
C ALA A 53 3.06 4.90 -10.09
N PRO A 54 1.85 5.09 -9.54
CA PRO A 54 1.46 6.36 -8.92
C PRO A 54 2.29 6.68 -7.69
N VAL A 55 2.66 7.95 -7.57
CA VAL A 55 3.57 8.47 -6.54
C VAL A 55 2.93 9.72 -5.94
N THR A 56 2.51 9.62 -4.68
CA THR A 56 1.80 10.69 -3.94
C THR A 56 2.45 12.09 -3.96
N THR A 57 3.76 12.20 -4.20
CA THR A 57 4.48 13.47 -4.30
C THR A 57 4.11 14.23 -5.59
N TYR A 58 3.64 13.51 -6.60
CA TYR A 58 3.05 14.05 -7.82
C TYR A 58 1.51 14.11 -7.77
N GLY A 59 0.92 13.86 -6.59
CA GLY A 59 -0.53 14.03 -6.39
C GLY A 59 -1.41 12.84 -6.78
N GLU A 60 -0.83 11.69 -7.12
CA GLU A 60 -1.59 10.51 -7.57
C GLU A 60 -1.44 9.31 -6.63
N THR A 61 -2.54 8.57 -6.46
CA THR A 61 -2.59 7.26 -5.79
C THR A 61 -3.11 6.17 -6.74
N SER A 62 -2.97 4.89 -6.35
CA SER A 62 -3.57 3.78 -7.11
C SER A 62 -5.10 3.89 -7.20
N LEU A 63 -5.77 4.49 -6.21
CA LEU A 63 -7.21 4.74 -6.25
C LEU A 63 -7.57 5.83 -7.28
N ASP A 64 -6.76 6.87 -7.41
CA ASP A 64 -6.97 7.92 -8.41
C ASP A 64 -6.80 7.36 -9.83
N VAL A 65 -5.77 6.54 -10.04
CA VAL A 65 -5.57 5.83 -11.31
C VAL A 65 -6.76 4.92 -11.64
N LEU A 66 -7.26 4.15 -10.66
CA LEU A 66 -8.44 3.30 -10.86
C LEU A 66 -9.68 4.11 -11.24
N ARG A 67 -9.90 5.27 -10.59
CA ARG A 67 -11.03 6.16 -10.90
C ARG A 67 -10.92 6.64 -12.34
N PHE A 68 -9.76 7.17 -12.72
CA PHE A 68 -9.50 7.67 -14.07
C PHE A 68 -9.75 6.59 -15.14
N LEU A 69 -9.18 5.39 -14.96
CA LEU A 69 -9.32 4.30 -15.94
C LEU A 69 -10.77 3.76 -16.04
N ARG A 70 -11.57 3.83 -14.97
CA ARG A 70 -12.99 3.43 -14.99
C ARG A 70 -13.87 4.44 -15.71
N GLU A 71 -13.53 5.72 -15.64
CA GLU A 71 -14.30 6.82 -16.24
C GLU A 71 -13.86 7.14 -17.67
N PHE A 72 -12.71 6.61 -18.11
CA PHE A 72 -12.18 6.80 -19.46
C PHE A 72 -13.13 6.27 -20.54
N ASP A 73 -13.43 7.11 -21.55
CA ASP A 73 -14.22 6.69 -22.72
C ASP A 73 -13.37 5.85 -23.70
N TRP A 74 -13.40 4.53 -23.50
CA TRP A 74 -12.72 3.56 -24.36
C TRP A 74 -13.26 3.49 -25.80
N SER A 75 -14.36 4.18 -26.12
CA SER A 75 -14.87 4.27 -27.50
C SER A 75 -14.02 5.15 -28.41
N GLN A 76 -13.22 6.04 -27.82
CA GLN A 76 -12.39 7.02 -28.54
C GLN A 76 -11.02 6.46 -28.95
N VAL A 77 -10.68 5.24 -28.54
CA VAL A 77 -9.33 4.68 -28.73
C VAL A 77 -9.32 3.35 -29.48
N SER A 78 -8.26 3.12 -30.24
CA SER A 78 -8.03 1.92 -31.05
C SER A 78 -6.54 1.68 -31.27
N PHE A 79 -6.15 0.46 -31.61
CA PHE A 79 -4.75 0.16 -31.99
C PHE A 79 -4.45 0.56 -33.44
N GLU A 80 -5.46 0.53 -34.30
CA GLU A 80 -5.39 0.85 -35.73
C GLU A 80 -5.08 2.33 -35.97
N ASN A 81 -5.66 3.21 -35.15
CA ASN A 81 -5.45 4.65 -35.22
C ASN A 81 -4.84 5.18 -33.91
N LEU A 82 -3.56 4.84 -33.70
CA LEU A 82 -2.80 5.28 -32.53
C LEU A 82 -2.77 6.80 -32.41
N ASP A 83 -2.51 7.53 -33.50
CA ASP A 83 -2.42 9.00 -33.47
C ASP A 83 -3.71 9.66 -32.98
N GLN A 84 -4.87 9.21 -33.45
CA GLN A 84 -6.16 9.71 -32.97
C GLN A 84 -6.39 9.35 -31.50
N SER A 85 -6.00 8.15 -31.10
CA SER A 85 -6.16 7.67 -29.72
C SER A 85 -5.31 8.49 -28.74
N LEU A 86 -4.06 8.80 -29.12
CA LEU A 86 -3.16 9.65 -28.35
C LEU A 86 -3.63 11.11 -28.36
N ALA A 87 -4.15 11.61 -29.48
CA ALA A 87 -4.74 12.95 -29.54
C ALA A 87 -5.93 13.09 -28.58
N TYR A 88 -6.78 12.08 -28.48
CA TYR A 88 -7.85 12.04 -27.49
C TYR A 88 -7.29 12.02 -26.07
N LEU A 89 -6.33 11.14 -25.76
CA LEU A 89 -5.72 11.05 -24.43
C LEU A 89 -5.10 12.38 -23.99
N HIS A 90 -4.41 13.08 -24.90
CA HIS A 90 -3.81 14.39 -24.66
C HIS A 90 -4.82 15.55 -24.61
N SER A 91 -6.04 15.35 -25.12
CA SER A 91 -7.12 16.36 -25.00
C SER A 91 -7.76 16.41 -23.62
N LEU A 92 -7.53 15.38 -22.81
CA LEU A 92 -8.03 15.32 -21.43
C LEU A 92 -7.31 16.34 -20.53
N PRO A 93 -7.94 16.80 -19.44
CA PRO A 93 -7.36 17.77 -18.51
C PRO A 93 -5.96 17.40 -18.03
N GLU A 94 -5.11 18.39 -17.76
CA GLU A 94 -3.76 18.18 -17.24
C GLU A 94 -3.76 17.45 -15.88
N GLY A 95 -2.71 16.66 -15.62
CA GLY A 95 -2.61 15.77 -14.46
C GLY A 95 -2.86 14.30 -14.83
N ASP A 96 -3.04 13.46 -13.80
CA ASP A 96 -3.25 12.01 -13.92
C ASP A 96 -2.21 11.32 -14.82
N PHE A 97 -0.94 11.76 -14.71
CA PHE A 97 0.14 11.30 -15.57
C PHE A 97 0.41 9.81 -15.39
N ALA A 98 0.32 9.27 -14.17
CA ALA A 98 0.47 7.83 -13.99
C ALA A 98 -0.66 7.06 -14.69
N ALA A 99 -1.90 7.52 -14.58
CA ALA A 99 -3.04 6.90 -15.25
C ALA A 99 -2.93 6.99 -16.79
N LYS A 100 -2.57 8.16 -17.31
CA LYS A 100 -2.32 8.37 -18.75
C LYS A 100 -1.17 7.52 -19.25
N SER A 101 -0.11 7.35 -18.47
CA SER A 101 1.01 6.46 -18.77
C SER A 101 0.53 5.03 -19.01
N ALA A 102 -0.33 4.48 -18.15
CA ALA A 102 -0.88 3.14 -18.37
C ALA A 102 -1.66 3.02 -19.70
N ILE A 103 -2.45 4.04 -20.07
CA ILE A 103 -3.20 4.04 -21.33
C ILE A 103 -2.25 4.15 -22.53
N ASP A 104 -1.34 5.11 -22.50
CA ASP A 104 -0.37 5.36 -23.56
C ASP A 104 0.50 4.13 -23.82
N LEU A 105 1.03 3.49 -22.77
CA LEU A 105 1.81 2.25 -22.88
C LEU A 105 0.98 1.15 -23.55
N ALA A 106 -0.25 0.91 -23.10
CA ALA A 106 -1.11 -0.13 -23.64
C ALA A 106 -1.49 0.11 -25.11
N LEU A 107 -1.71 1.37 -25.50
CA LEU A 107 -2.02 1.74 -26.88
C LEU A 107 -0.80 1.53 -27.79
N HIS A 108 0.39 1.97 -27.38
CA HIS A 108 1.61 1.77 -28.16
C HIS A 108 1.96 0.28 -28.29
N ASP A 109 1.86 -0.48 -27.19
CA ASP A 109 2.14 -1.91 -27.19
C ASP A 109 1.19 -2.66 -28.13
N GLY A 110 -0.11 -2.40 -28.04
CA GLY A 110 -1.12 -3.01 -28.91
C GLY A 110 -0.95 -2.59 -30.38
N ALA A 111 -0.71 -1.31 -30.67
CA ALA A 111 -0.50 -0.81 -32.03
C ALA A 111 0.78 -1.39 -32.68
N ALA A 112 1.87 -1.49 -31.92
CA ALA A 112 3.11 -2.11 -32.38
C ALA A 112 2.91 -3.60 -32.66
N LYS A 113 2.26 -4.34 -31.75
CA LYS A 113 1.93 -5.76 -31.92
C LYS A 113 1.04 -6.01 -33.14
N LEU A 114 0.03 -5.17 -33.36
CA LEU A 114 -0.86 -5.23 -34.51
C LEU A 114 -0.09 -5.11 -35.84
N LYS A 115 0.94 -4.25 -35.87
CA LYS A 115 1.84 -4.06 -37.03
C LYS A 115 2.97 -5.09 -37.12
N GLY A 116 3.14 -5.95 -36.11
CA GLY A 116 4.26 -6.90 -36.04
C GLY A 116 5.62 -6.24 -35.76
N TYR A 117 5.61 -5.08 -35.11
CA TYR A 117 6.77 -4.25 -34.77
C TYR A 117 7.09 -4.31 -33.28
N SER A 118 8.36 -4.10 -32.90
CA SER A 118 8.73 -3.66 -31.56
C SER A 118 8.27 -2.22 -31.32
N LEU A 119 8.30 -1.77 -30.07
CA LEU A 119 8.04 -0.37 -29.73
C LEU A 119 9.06 0.56 -30.39
N SER A 120 10.34 0.20 -30.37
CA SER A 120 11.40 0.98 -31.03
C SER A 120 11.22 1.04 -32.55
N GLU A 121 10.81 -0.06 -33.20
CA GLU A 121 10.47 -0.08 -34.63
C GLU A 121 9.28 0.85 -34.93
N LEU A 122 8.24 0.84 -34.08
CA LEU A 122 7.07 1.72 -34.22
C LEU A 122 7.45 3.21 -34.09
N LEU A 123 8.40 3.54 -33.21
CA LEU A 123 8.87 4.92 -32.97
C LEU A 123 10.05 5.33 -33.88
N GLU A 124 10.47 4.45 -34.79
CA GLU A 124 11.62 4.65 -35.68
C GLU A 124 12.93 4.96 -34.93
N ILE A 125 13.14 4.31 -33.78
CA ILE A 125 14.36 4.40 -32.97
C ILE A 125 15.34 3.31 -33.41
N ASP A 126 16.58 3.68 -33.73
CA ASP A 126 17.67 2.73 -33.92
C ASP A 126 18.09 2.12 -32.57
N PHE A 127 17.36 1.10 -32.15
CA PHE A 127 17.52 0.45 -30.87
C PHE A 127 18.50 -0.72 -30.96
N GLN A 128 19.68 -0.54 -30.37
CA GLN A 128 20.74 -1.54 -30.29
C GLN A 128 21.08 -1.82 -28.81
N PRO A 129 20.39 -2.77 -28.14
CA PRO A 129 20.54 -3.03 -26.71
C PRO A 129 22.00 -3.18 -26.24
N SER A 130 22.83 -3.88 -27.02
CA SER A 130 24.24 -4.13 -26.71
C SER A 130 25.11 -2.87 -26.71
N SER A 131 24.68 -1.81 -27.39
CA SER A 131 25.39 -0.53 -27.49
C SER A 131 24.96 0.47 -26.41
N LEU A 132 23.90 0.16 -25.65
CA LEU A 132 23.41 1.04 -24.59
C LEU A 132 24.32 1.02 -23.35
N PRO A 133 24.39 2.12 -22.59
CA PRO A 133 25.10 2.13 -21.30
C PRO A 133 24.42 1.17 -20.32
N PRO A 134 25.15 0.64 -19.32
CA PRO A 134 24.53 -0.12 -18.25
C PRO A 134 23.62 0.78 -17.40
N THR A 135 22.56 0.20 -16.84
CA THR A 135 21.78 0.86 -15.80
C THR A 135 22.61 1.04 -14.53
N SER A 136 22.40 2.14 -13.80
CA SER A 136 22.80 2.22 -12.40
C SER A 136 21.98 1.24 -11.55
N PHE A 137 22.55 0.84 -10.41
CA PHE A 137 21.81 0.21 -9.31
C PHE A 137 21.76 1.15 -8.11
N SER A 138 20.57 1.41 -7.61
CA SER A 138 20.29 2.42 -6.62
C SER A 138 20.40 1.89 -5.18
N ILE A 139 21.15 2.60 -4.36
CA ILE A 139 21.32 2.38 -2.93
C ILE A 139 20.50 3.45 -2.20
N GLY A 140 19.37 3.04 -1.61
CA GLY A 140 18.51 3.93 -0.82
C GLY A 140 19.17 4.42 0.48
N ILE A 141 18.61 5.49 1.05
CA ILE A 141 19.11 6.08 2.31
C ILE A 141 19.01 5.03 3.43
N SER A 142 20.13 4.79 4.12
CA SER A 142 20.19 3.82 5.20
C SER A 142 21.34 4.12 6.17
N SER A 143 21.54 3.26 7.18
CA SER A 143 22.72 3.36 8.03
C SER A 143 24.00 3.04 7.23
N PRO A 144 25.18 3.54 7.64
CA PRO A 144 26.46 3.19 7.03
C PRO A 144 26.69 1.68 6.86
N GLN A 145 26.29 0.89 7.86
CA GLN A 145 26.44 -0.57 7.84
C GLN A 145 25.56 -1.21 6.75
N GLU A 146 24.31 -0.76 6.61
CA GLU A 146 23.40 -1.25 5.57
C GLU A 146 23.83 -0.76 4.19
N ILE A 147 24.35 0.46 4.05
CA ILE A 147 24.94 0.95 2.79
C ILE A 147 26.09 0.02 2.36
N VAL A 148 27.03 -0.28 3.25
CA VAL A 148 28.15 -1.21 2.97
C VAL A 148 27.63 -2.57 2.50
N ARG A 149 26.62 -3.11 3.18
CA ARG A 149 26.00 -4.39 2.82
C ARG A 149 25.39 -4.35 1.42
N LYS A 150 24.52 -3.37 1.15
CA LYS A 150 23.83 -3.22 -0.15
C LYS A 150 24.81 -2.99 -1.30
N VAL A 151 25.88 -2.24 -1.06
CA VAL A 151 26.93 -1.99 -2.07
C VAL A 151 27.68 -3.29 -2.42
N ARG A 152 27.91 -4.17 -1.44
CA ARG A 152 28.48 -5.51 -1.69
C ARG A 152 27.52 -6.40 -2.46
N GLU A 153 26.23 -6.39 -2.09
CA GLU A 153 25.19 -7.12 -2.84
C GLU A 153 25.09 -6.62 -4.30
N ALA A 154 25.33 -5.33 -4.52
CA ALA A 154 25.37 -4.68 -5.82
C ALA A 154 26.76 -4.68 -6.49
N GLU A 155 27.73 -5.49 -6.03
CA GLU A 155 29.11 -5.45 -6.54
C GLU A 155 29.21 -5.74 -8.05
N ARG A 156 28.30 -6.54 -8.61
CA ARG A 156 28.29 -6.82 -10.05
C ARG A 156 27.90 -5.62 -10.91
N PHE A 157 27.24 -4.60 -10.35
CA PHE A 157 26.82 -3.44 -11.13
C PHE A 157 28.01 -2.49 -11.37
N PRO A 158 28.22 -2.05 -12.62
CA PRO A 158 29.35 -1.20 -12.97
C PRO A 158 29.17 0.25 -12.49
N ILE A 159 27.93 0.70 -12.32
CA ILE A 159 27.55 2.05 -11.90
C ILE A 159 26.58 1.93 -10.74
N LEU A 160 26.83 2.70 -9.68
CA LEU A 160 25.92 2.79 -8.53
C LEU A 160 25.26 4.16 -8.50
N LYS A 161 24.06 4.23 -7.94
CA LYS A 161 23.38 5.48 -7.62
C LYS A 161 23.15 5.53 -6.10
N LEU A 162 23.68 6.52 -5.40
CA LEU A 162 23.47 6.66 -3.96
C LEU A 162 22.45 7.77 -3.69
N LYS A 163 21.37 7.41 -3.01
CA LYS A 163 20.42 8.38 -2.48
C LYS A 163 20.94 8.96 -1.17
N VAL A 164 20.87 10.29 -1.04
CA VAL A 164 21.41 11.01 0.11
C VAL A 164 20.37 11.97 0.72
N SER A 165 20.58 12.33 1.98
CA SER A 165 19.85 13.40 2.66
C SER A 165 20.80 14.53 3.05
N ALA A 166 20.24 15.66 3.48
CA ALA A 166 21.04 16.76 4.02
C ALA A 166 21.85 16.34 5.27
N GLN A 167 21.33 15.39 6.06
CA GLN A 167 22.03 14.77 7.18
C GLN A 167 22.73 13.48 6.73
N GLY A 168 23.90 13.19 7.28
CA GLY A 168 24.57 11.89 7.10
C GLY A 168 25.25 11.69 5.73
N LEU A 169 25.43 12.77 4.94
CA LEU A 169 25.99 12.71 3.59
C LEU A 169 27.40 12.10 3.58
N GLU A 170 28.29 12.62 4.43
CA GLU A 170 29.69 12.24 4.43
C GLU A 170 29.87 10.80 4.95
N GLU A 171 29.11 10.41 5.97
CA GLU A 171 29.06 9.05 6.50
C GLU A 171 28.57 8.05 5.44
N SER A 172 27.55 8.42 4.67
CA SER A 172 27.00 7.58 3.59
C SER A 172 28.02 7.38 2.45
N LEU A 173 28.72 8.44 2.06
CA LEU A 173 29.77 8.40 1.05
C LEU A 173 30.98 7.58 1.53
N GLN A 174 31.42 7.79 2.78
CA GLN A 174 32.49 6.99 3.39
C GLN A 174 32.14 5.51 3.45
N ALA A 175 30.91 5.18 3.85
CA ALA A 175 30.41 3.81 3.88
C ALA A 175 30.49 3.15 2.50
N LEU A 176 29.94 3.81 1.46
CA LEU A 176 29.98 3.28 0.10
C LEU A 176 31.42 3.14 -0.41
N ARG A 177 32.27 4.16 -0.22
CA ARG A 177 33.66 4.15 -0.70
C ARG A 177 34.58 3.19 0.05
N SER A 178 34.22 2.78 1.26
CA SER A 178 34.96 1.75 2.00
C SER A 178 34.96 0.38 1.30
N VAL A 179 33.98 0.12 0.43
CA VAL A 179 33.84 -1.14 -0.31
C VAL A 179 33.79 -0.97 -1.84
N SER A 180 33.60 0.26 -2.32
CA SER A 180 33.54 0.58 -3.75
C SER A 180 34.29 1.90 -4.04
N PRO A 181 35.63 1.91 -3.92
CA PRO A 181 36.42 3.14 -3.96
C PRO A 181 36.38 3.84 -5.31
N ASP A 182 36.41 3.08 -6.41
CA ASP A 182 36.69 3.62 -7.75
C ASP A 182 35.50 3.54 -8.72
N LYS A 183 34.37 2.94 -8.34
CA LYS A 183 33.22 2.84 -9.25
C LYS A 183 32.60 4.21 -9.54
N PRO A 184 32.22 4.48 -10.80
CA PRO A 184 31.37 5.63 -11.13
C PRO A 184 30.13 5.66 -10.26
N LEU A 185 29.83 6.83 -9.71
CA LEU A 185 28.71 7.04 -8.80
C LEU A 185 27.84 8.18 -9.30
N ARG A 186 26.53 7.98 -9.23
CA ARG A 186 25.51 9.01 -9.39
C ARG A 186 24.96 9.33 -8.00
N ILE A 187 24.77 10.60 -7.68
CA ILE A 187 24.18 10.99 -6.39
C ILE A 187 22.79 11.52 -6.64
N ASP A 188 21.82 11.13 -5.82
CA ASP A 188 20.44 11.63 -5.88
C ASP A 188 20.05 12.25 -4.56
N GLY A 189 19.85 13.57 -4.58
CA GLY A 189 19.46 14.34 -3.42
C GLY A 189 17.97 14.27 -3.11
N ASN A 190 17.11 13.89 -4.07
CA ASN A 190 15.65 13.94 -3.95
C ASN A 190 15.15 15.18 -3.18
N GLU A 191 15.61 16.37 -3.60
CA GLU A 191 15.27 17.67 -3.00
C GLU A 191 15.81 17.93 -1.57
N ALA A 192 16.93 17.30 -1.21
CA ALA A 192 17.51 17.33 0.15
C ALA A 192 17.87 18.74 0.65
N TRP A 193 18.50 19.58 -0.18
CA TRP A 193 19.09 20.85 0.28
C TRP A 193 18.18 22.03 -0.04
N LYS A 194 17.80 22.80 0.98
CA LYS A 194 16.77 23.84 0.87
C LYS A 194 17.30 25.20 0.42
N SER A 195 18.62 25.42 0.48
CA SER A 195 19.28 26.61 -0.03
C SER A 195 20.36 26.26 -1.05
N SER A 196 20.67 27.21 -1.94
CA SER A 196 21.74 27.01 -2.93
C SER A 196 23.12 26.91 -2.28
N GLU A 197 23.33 27.60 -1.17
CA GLU A 197 24.56 27.54 -0.39
C GLU A 197 24.77 26.17 0.27
N ASP A 198 23.73 25.59 0.87
CA ASP A 198 23.78 24.24 1.44
C ASP A 198 24.03 23.19 0.35
N ALA A 199 23.35 23.34 -0.79
CA ALA A 199 23.54 22.48 -1.95
C ALA A 199 24.99 22.59 -2.46
N LEU A 200 25.53 23.80 -2.63
CA LEU A 200 26.92 24.00 -3.07
C LEU A 200 27.93 23.39 -2.08
N HIS A 201 27.69 23.52 -0.78
CA HIS A 201 28.53 22.90 0.24
C HIS A 201 28.51 21.37 0.11
N ALA A 202 27.32 20.78 -0.07
CA ALA A 202 27.18 19.35 -0.27
C ALA A 202 27.87 18.86 -1.57
N LEU A 203 27.72 19.59 -2.68
CA LEU A 203 28.35 19.26 -3.97
C LEU A 203 29.89 19.25 -3.86
N ARG A 204 30.48 20.24 -3.18
CA ARG A 204 31.91 20.27 -2.89
C ARG A 204 32.36 19.12 -1.99
N THR A 205 31.51 18.71 -1.05
CA THR A 205 31.79 17.53 -0.23
C THR A 205 31.78 16.27 -1.10
N ILE A 206 30.76 16.08 -1.93
CA ILE A 206 30.57 14.93 -2.83
C ILE A 206 31.74 14.75 -3.80
N GLU A 207 32.23 15.84 -4.41
CA GLU A 207 33.35 15.81 -5.37
C GLU A 207 34.62 15.15 -4.79
N ARG A 208 34.85 15.28 -3.48
CA ARG A 208 36.02 14.69 -2.80
C ARG A 208 35.97 13.17 -2.69
N TYR A 209 34.85 12.54 -3.00
CA TYR A 209 34.61 11.10 -2.84
C TYR A 209 34.75 10.30 -4.15
N GLY A 210 35.59 10.74 -5.08
CA GLY A 210 35.99 9.95 -6.25
C GLY A 210 35.15 10.23 -7.49
N PRO A 211 35.04 9.28 -8.44
CA PRO A 211 34.41 9.54 -9.73
C PRO A 211 32.88 9.66 -9.58
N ILE A 212 32.40 10.90 -9.61
CA ILE A 212 30.96 11.24 -9.60
C ILE A 212 30.55 11.65 -11.02
N GLU A 213 29.54 11.00 -11.60
CA GLU A 213 29.06 11.35 -12.94
C GLU A 213 28.22 12.63 -12.91
N PHE A 214 27.32 12.75 -11.94
CA PHE A 214 26.47 13.92 -11.72
C PHE A 214 25.76 13.86 -10.35
N VAL A 215 25.10 14.95 -9.98
CA VAL A 215 24.18 15.03 -8.84
C VAL A 215 22.76 15.36 -9.33
N GLU A 216 21.81 14.51 -8.99
CA GLU A 216 20.40 14.56 -9.38
C GLU A 216 19.57 15.25 -8.30
N GLN A 217 18.69 16.16 -8.76
CA GLN A 217 17.75 16.96 -7.96
C GLN A 217 18.26 17.36 -6.56
N PRO A 218 19.33 18.18 -6.47
CA PRO A 218 19.86 18.59 -5.17
C PRO A 218 18.87 19.44 -4.35
N MET A 219 18.09 20.29 -5.03
CA MET A 219 17.19 21.27 -4.41
C MET A 219 15.72 21.00 -4.76
N PRO A 220 14.75 21.54 -3.97
CA PRO A 220 13.33 21.46 -4.28
C PRO A 220 12.98 21.86 -5.70
N ARG A 221 12.04 21.16 -6.33
CA ARG A 221 11.65 21.43 -7.73
C ARG A 221 11.15 22.85 -8.00
N TYR A 222 10.62 23.52 -6.97
CA TYR A 222 10.10 24.88 -7.02
C TYR A 222 11.12 25.94 -6.59
N THR A 223 12.41 25.59 -6.49
CA THR A 223 13.46 26.58 -6.22
C THR A 223 13.43 27.68 -7.29
N PRO A 224 13.54 28.97 -6.90
CA PRO A 224 13.56 30.06 -7.86
C PRO A 224 14.63 29.88 -8.93
N LEU A 225 14.29 30.12 -10.19
CA LEU A 225 15.18 29.89 -11.33
C LEU A 225 16.57 30.54 -11.16
N LYS A 226 16.61 31.77 -10.63
CA LYS A 226 17.87 32.49 -10.37
C LYS A 226 18.79 31.74 -9.42
N GLU A 227 18.24 31.11 -8.38
CA GLU A 227 18.98 30.33 -7.40
C GLU A 227 19.49 29.02 -8.02
N ALA A 228 18.65 28.35 -8.81
CA ALA A 228 19.05 27.12 -9.51
C ALA A 228 20.15 27.37 -10.56
N ILE A 229 20.05 28.46 -11.33
CA ILE A 229 21.11 28.90 -12.26
C ILE A 229 22.40 29.19 -11.49
N TRP A 230 22.32 29.95 -10.39
CA TRP A 230 23.49 30.25 -9.57
C TRP A 230 24.15 28.98 -9.05
N LEU A 231 23.37 27.98 -8.61
CA LEU A 231 23.93 26.69 -8.19
C LEU A 231 24.66 25.99 -9.33
N LYS A 232 24.04 25.89 -10.52
CA LYS A 232 24.68 25.28 -11.71
C LYS A 232 26.00 25.96 -12.07
N GLU A 233 26.02 27.30 -12.11
CA GLU A 233 27.21 28.09 -12.46
C GLU A 233 28.37 27.90 -11.45
N ASN A 234 28.06 27.57 -10.19
CA ASN A 234 29.05 27.39 -9.13
C ASN A 234 29.34 25.92 -8.80
N SER A 235 28.57 24.99 -9.37
CA SER A 235 28.67 23.58 -9.05
C SER A 235 29.98 22.98 -9.59
N PRO A 236 30.71 22.20 -8.78
CA PRO A 236 31.86 21.43 -9.27
C PRO A 236 31.44 20.20 -10.10
N LEU A 237 30.17 19.81 -10.06
CA LEU A 237 29.65 18.58 -10.65
C LEU A 237 28.44 18.86 -11.57
N PRO A 238 28.22 18.08 -12.63
CA PRO A 238 27.03 18.23 -13.46
C PRO A 238 25.75 18.03 -12.65
N LEU A 239 24.72 18.84 -12.92
CA LEU A 239 23.43 18.77 -12.26
C LEU A 239 22.36 18.19 -13.18
N VAL A 240 21.55 17.25 -12.66
CA VAL A 240 20.45 16.61 -13.41
C VAL A 240 19.11 16.87 -12.73
N ALA A 241 18.12 17.35 -13.49
CA ALA A 241 16.76 17.57 -13.00
C ALA A 241 15.93 16.28 -13.02
N ASP A 242 15.31 15.89 -11.91
CA ASP A 242 14.30 14.81 -11.85
C ASP A 242 12.92 15.40 -11.53
N GLU A 243 12.65 15.76 -10.27
CA GLU A 243 11.40 16.36 -9.82
C GLU A 243 11.11 17.72 -10.49
N SER A 244 12.14 18.44 -10.94
CA SER A 244 12.02 19.68 -11.73
C SER A 244 11.61 19.48 -13.19
N CYS A 245 11.67 18.25 -13.72
CA CYS A 245 11.35 17.94 -15.12
C CYS A 245 10.26 16.86 -15.19
N CYS A 246 8.99 17.28 -15.27
CA CYS A 246 7.85 16.39 -15.45
C CYS A 246 7.42 16.31 -16.93
N GLY A 247 7.43 17.44 -17.63
CA GLY A 247 6.98 17.54 -19.01
C GLY A 247 7.65 18.64 -19.85
N PRO A 248 7.21 18.84 -21.10
CA PRO A 248 7.85 19.78 -22.02
C PRO A 248 7.84 21.25 -21.57
N LEU A 249 6.87 21.64 -20.73
CA LEU A 249 6.77 23.00 -20.20
C LEU A 249 7.90 23.32 -19.21
N ASP A 250 8.51 22.30 -18.60
CA ASP A 250 9.59 22.47 -17.63
C ASP A 250 10.96 22.63 -18.29
N LEU A 251 11.08 22.28 -19.58
CA LEU A 251 12.37 22.20 -20.26
C LEU A 251 13.09 23.55 -20.40
N GLU A 252 12.36 24.64 -20.56
CA GLU A 252 12.97 25.97 -20.65
C GLU A 252 13.66 26.33 -19.34
N HIS A 253 13.01 26.09 -18.20
CA HIS A 253 13.60 26.22 -16.88
C HIS A 253 14.78 25.26 -16.72
N CYS A 254 14.60 23.98 -17.06
CA CYS A 254 15.63 22.95 -16.88
C CYS A 254 16.89 23.23 -17.71
N SER A 255 16.75 23.72 -18.94
CA SER A 255 17.89 24.02 -19.82
C SER A 255 18.82 25.09 -19.26
N GLN A 256 18.26 26.03 -18.50
CA GLN A 256 19.03 27.07 -17.83
C GLN A 256 19.63 26.57 -16.52
N ALA A 257 18.86 25.84 -15.72
CA ALA A 257 19.21 25.46 -14.35
C ALA A 257 19.97 24.13 -14.20
N PHE A 258 20.01 23.27 -15.22
CA PHE A 258 20.63 21.93 -15.13
C PHE A 258 21.44 21.59 -16.39
N ASP A 259 22.36 20.62 -16.27
CA ASP A 259 23.16 20.08 -17.38
C ASP A 259 22.46 18.89 -18.07
N GLY A 260 21.56 18.24 -17.35
CA GLY A 260 20.73 17.17 -17.88
C GLY A 260 19.37 17.04 -17.22
N VAL A 261 18.56 16.14 -17.75
CA VAL A 261 17.22 15.81 -17.25
C VAL A 261 17.05 14.30 -17.11
N ASN A 262 16.36 13.88 -16.06
CA ASN A 262 15.89 12.52 -15.83
C ASN A 262 14.41 12.42 -16.23
N VAL A 263 14.14 11.73 -17.34
CA VAL A 263 12.80 11.53 -17.88
C VAL A 263 12.28 10.15 -17.47
N LYS A 264 11.02 10.09 -17.02
CA LYS A 264 10.34 8.85 -16.60
C LYS A 264 8.96 8.80 -17.24
N LEU A 265 8.56 7.64 -17.78
CA LEU A 265 7.27 7.50 -18.49
C LEU A 265 6.09 7.90 -17.60
N THR A 266 6.06 7.36 -16.38
CA THR A 266 5.02 7.67 -15.38
C THR A 266 4.94 9.17 -15.04
N LYS A 267 6.07 9.91 -15.03
CA LYS A 267 6.04 11.37 -14.77
C LYS A 267 5.50 12.16 -15.96
N SER A 268 5.83 11.72 -17.18
CA SER A 268 5.50 12.46 -18.40
C SER A 268 4.15 12.07 -19.01
N GLY A 269 3.53 10.99 -18.54
CA GLY A 269 2.24 10.52 -19.04
C GLY A 269 2.31 9.45 -20.13
N GLY A 270 3.44 8.75 -20.27
CA GLY A 270 3.60 7.63 -21.19
C GLY A 270 4.75 7.76 -22.19
N ILE A 271 4.74 6.89 -23.20
CA ILE A 271 5.78 6.76 -24.23
C ILE A 271 5.80 7.97 -25.15
N ALA A 272 4.66 8.38 -25.73
CA ALA A 272 4.63 9.51 -26.66
C ALA A 272 5.13 10.83 -26.04
N PRO A 273 4.65 11.25 -24.84
CA PRO A 273 5.16 12.47 -24.23
C PRO A 273 6.64 12.34 -23.82
N THR A 274 7.10 11.17 -23.36
CA THR A 274 8.53 10.93 -23.06
C THR A 274 9.41 11.00 -24.31
N PHE A 275 8.98 10.41 -25.43
CA PHE A 275 9.70 10.45 -26.70
C PHE A 275 9.91 11.89 -27.18
N GLU A 276 8.85 12.70 -27.15
CA GLU A 276 8.91 14.12 -27.50
C GLU A 276 9.74 14.95 -26.51
N LEU A 277 9.65 14.63 -25.22
CA LEU A 277 10.45 15.29 -24.18
C LEU A 277 11.96 15.05 -24.38
N LEU A 278 12.37 13.80 -24.69
CA LEU A 278 13.77 13.45 -24.97
C LEU A 278 14.31 14.17 -26.22
N LYS A 279 13.50 14.27 -27.28
CA LYS A 279 13.86 15.01 -28.51
C LYS A 279 14.08 16.49 -28.22
N LYS A 280 13.15 17.11 -27.50
CA LYS A 280 13.24 18.54 -27.14
C LYS A 280 14.41 18.81 -26.20
N ALA A 281 14.64 17.95 -25.20
CA ALA A 281 15.79 18.06 -24.30
C ALA A 281 17.12 18.01 -25.07
N LYS A 282 17.25 17.08 -26.02
CA LYS A 282 18.43 17.00 -26.91
C LYS A 282 18.62 18.29 -27.73
N ALA A 283 17.53 18.84 -28.28
CA ALA A 283 17.58 20.07 -29.06
C ALA A 283 18.03 21.30 -28.23
N LEU A 284 17.76 21.28 -26.92
CA LEU A 284 18.22 22.28 -25.96
C LEU A 284 19.65 22.01 -25.43
N GLY A 285 20.34 20.99 -25.95
CA GLY A 285 21.70 20.64 -25.54
C GLY A 285 21.80 19.93 -24.19
N LEU A 286 20.68 19.51 -23.60
CA LEU A 286 20.66 18.79 -22.33
C LEU A 286 21.10 17.33 -22.52
N LYS A 287 21.86 16.83 -21.54
CA LYS A 287 22.05 15.39 -21.36
C LYS A 287 20.75 14.74 -20.90
N ARG A 288 20.50 13.49 -21.32
CA ARG A 288 19.26 12.78 -20.99
C ARG A 288 19.56 11.51 -20.21
N GLN A 289 18.97 11.40 -19.03
CA GLN A 289 18.78 10.13 -18.35
C GLN A 289 17.35 9.64 -18.61
N ILE A 290 17.19 8.35 -18.87
CA ILE A 290 15.90 7.69 -18.73
C ILE A 290 15.92 6.95 -17.40
N GLY A 291 15.03 7.36 -16.51
CA GLY A 291 14.86 6.74 -15.21
C GLY A 291 13.51 6.04 -15.07
N CYS A 292 13.28 5.46 -13.91
CA CYS A 292 12.02 4.84 -13.54
C CYS A 292 11.52 5.32 -12.17
N MET A 293 10.26 5.00 -11.87
CA MET A 293 9.83 4.83 -10.48
C MET A 293 10.26 3.43 -10.02
N ILE A 294 9.75 2.95 -8.89
CA ILE A 294 9.76 1.50 -8.66
C ILE A 294 8.59 0.92 -9.45
N GLU A 295 8.92 0.35 -10.61
CA GLU A 295 8.05 -0.17 -11.65
C GLU A 295 8.42 -1.63 -11.93
N SER A 296 7.50 -2.38 -12.55
CA SER A 296 7.75 -3.74 -13.03
C SER A 296 8.56 -3.77 -14.32
N SER A 297 8.93 -4.98 -14.78
CA SER A 297 9.59 -5.15 -16.07
C SER A 297 8.77 -4.60 -17.25
N LEU A 298 7.46 -4.37 -17.12
CA LEU A 298 6.66 -3.73 -18.17
C LEU A 298 7.06 -2.27 -18.40
N GLY A 299 7.04 -1.44 -17.35
CA GLY A 299 7.49 -0.05 -17.42
C GLY A 299 8.97 0.07 -17.78
N ILE A 300 9.82 -0.80 -17.20
CA ILE A 300 11.26 -0.81 -17.47
C ILE A 300 11.55 -1.19 -18.92
N ALA A 301 10.89 -2.20 -19.48
CA ALA A 301 11.08 -2.61 -20.88
C ALA A 301 10.63 -1.51 -21.85
N ALA A 302 9.52 -0.83 -21.56
CA ALA A 302 9.06 0.30 -22.36
C ALA A 302 10.11 1.42 -22.38
N ALA A 303 10.62 1.79 -21.21
CA ALA A 303 11.69 2.79 -21.06
C ALA A 303 12.97 2.37 -21.78
N PHE A 304 13.35 1.10 -21.67
CA PHE A 304 14.58 0.56 -22.23
C PHE A 304 14.59 0.65 -23.76
N GLN A 305 13.47 0.44 -24.44
CA GLN A 305 13.39 0.59 -25.90
C GLN A 305 13.60 2.03 -26.40
N LEU A 306 13.50 3.03 -25.52
CA LEU A 306 13.87 4.42 -25.81
C LEU A 306 15.36 4.72 -25.48
N GLY A 307 16.11 3.73 -24.97
CA GLY A 307 17.45 3.90 -24.41
C GLY A 307 18.48 4.51 -25.35
N SER A 308 18.37 4.30 -26.67
CA SER A 308 19.25 4.95 -27.68
C SER A 308 19.11 6.48 -27.70
N MET A 309 18.03 7.00 -27.12
CA MET A 309 17.78 8.44 -26.98
C MET A 309 18.36 9.02 -25.69
N ALA A 310 18.99 8.21 -24.83
CA ALA A 310 19.55 8.62 -23.55
C ALA A 310 21.09 8.57 -23.54
N ASP A 311 21.69 9.41 -22.70
CA ASP A 311 23.10 9.34 -22.33
C ASP A 311 23.32 8.40 -21.13
N TRP A 312 22.31 8.28 -20.24
CA TRP A 312 22.35 7.45 -19.03
C TRP A 312 21.05 6.68 -18.82
N LEU A 313 21.13 5.53 -18.15
CA LEU A 313 19.98 4.71 -17.75
C LEU A 313 19.96 4.50 -16.23
N ASP A 314 18.79 4.70 -15.63
CA ASP A 314 18.48 4.39 -14.23
C ASP A 314 17.17 3.58 -14.18
N LEU A 315 17.30 2.32 -14.60
CA LEU A 315 16.24 1.38 -14.93
C LEU A 315 16.29 0.12 -14.04
N ASP A 316 16.57 0.32 -12.76
CA ASP A 316 16.67 -0.74 -11.76
C ASP A 316 15.36 -1.05 -11.03
N GLY A 317 14.27 -0.31 -11.31
CA GLY A 317 12.99 -0.44 -10.62
C GLY A 317 12.50 -1.88 -10.47
N ALA A 318 12.55 -2.67 -11.54
CA ALA A 318 12.14 -4.08 -11.53
C ALA A 318 13.09 -4.95 -10.68
N LEU A 319 14.39 -4.65 -10.68
CA LEU A 319 15.42 -5.36 -9.91
C LEU A 319 15.28 -5.13 -8.40
N LEU A 320 14.56 -4.07 -8.00
CA LEU A 320 14.27 -3.77 -6.60
C LEU A 320 13.02 -4.51 -6.09
N THR A 321 12.36 -5.31 -6.92
CA THR A 321 11.13 -6.05 -6.60
C THR A 321 11.36 -7.56 -6.60
N ARG A 322 10.58 -8.31 -5.81
CA ARG A 322 10.69 -9.78 -5.70
C ARG A 322 9.60 -10.55 -6.45
N ASN A 323 8.54 -9.86 -6.85
CA ASN A 323 7.31 -10.43 -7.39
C ASN A 323 6.90 -9.71 -8.69
N ASP A 324 7.87 -9.43 -9.56
CA ASP A 324 7.61 -8.85 -10.87
C ASP A 324 6.65 -9.76 -11.69
N PRO A 325 5.46 -9.26 -12.09
CA PRO A 325 4.48 -10.08 -12.80
C PRO A 325 4.68 -10.07 -14.32
N PHE A 326 5.82 -9.59 -14.82
CA PHE A 326 6.17 -9.61 -16.23
C PHE A 326 7.51 -10.30 -16.47
N GLU A 327 7.57 -11.03 -17.58
CA GLU A 327 8.76 -11.78 -18.01
C GLU A 327 9.19 -11.36 -19.42
N GLY A 328 10.47 -11.56 -19.74
CA GLY A 328 11.04 -11.30 -21.08
C GLY A 328 12.13 -10.23 -21.11
N LEU A 329 12.35 -9.53 -20.00
CA LEU A 329 13.48 -8.63 -19.79
C LEU A 329 14.47 -9.28 -18.83
N ALA A 330 15.73 -9.37 -19.25
CA ALA A 330 16.83 -9.90 -18.45
C ALA A 330 17.84 -8.79 -18.13
N GLU A 331 18.55 -8.93 -17.02
CA GLU A 331 19.63 -8.06 -16.62
C GLU A 331 20.89 -8.86 -16.27
N ASN A 332 22.02 -8.46 -16.84
CA ASN A 332 23.31 -9.08 -16.58
C ASN A 332 24.41 -8.00 -16.45
N TRP A 333 25.01 -7.86 -15.26
CA TRP A 333 26.05 -6.86 -14.94
C TRP A 333 25.65 -5.41 -15.30
N GLY A 334 24.42 -5.02 -14.96
CA GLY A 334 23.81 -3.74 -15.29
C GLY A 334 23.36 -3.60 -16.74
N ARG A 335 23.53 -4.60 -17.61
CA ARG A 335 23.08 -4.55 -18.99
C ARG A 335 21.73 -5.22 -19.14
N LEU A 336 20.74 -4.46 -19.60
CA LEU A 336 19.42 -4.96 -19.93
C LEU A 336 19.41 -5.61 -21.33
N SER A 337 18.63 -6.66 -21.50
CA SER A 337 18.44 -7.34 -22.79
C SER A 337 17.08 -8.04 -22.82
N PHE A 338 16.51 -8.18 -24.02
CA PHE A 338 15.33 -9.02 -24.22
C PHE A 338 15.73 -10.47 -24.45
N GLU A 339 14.89 -11.40 -23.98
CA GLU A 339 15.09 -12.83 -24.24
C GLU A 339 15.11 -13.12 -25.75
N PRO A 340 16.09 -13.89 -26.28
CA PRO A 340 16.30 -14.08 -27.71
C PRO A 340 15.25 -14.97 -28.39
N THR A 341 14.19 -15.37 -27.69
CA THR A 341 13.35 -16.51 -28.06
C THR A 341 12.34 -16.23 -29.18
N GLN A 342 12.06 -14.97 -29.57
CA GLN A 342 11.25 -14.59 -30.74
C GLN A 342 11.60 -13.18 -31.27
N LYS A 343 11.11 -12.81 -32.46
CA LYS A 343 11.16 -11.42 -32.95
C LYS A 343 10.45 -10.51 -31.92
N LEU A 344 11.15 -9.50 -31.40
CA LEU A 344 10.62 -8.53 -30.45
C LEU A 344 9.36 -7.85 -31.02
N ARG A 345 8.28 -7.80 -30.24
CA ARG A 345 7.01 -7.15 -30.61
C ARG A 345 6.46 -6.34 -29.45
N GLY A 346 5.91 -5.17 -29.75
CA GLY A 346 5.45 -4.22 -28.74
C GLY A 346 6.55 -3.89 -27.73
N ILE A 347 6.17 -3.81 -26.46
CA ILE A 347 7.10 -3.56 -25.35
C ILE A 347 8.07 -4.73 -25.12
N GLY A 348 7.72 -5.94 -25.58
CA GLY A 348 8.65 -7.08 -25.58
C GLY A 348 8.65 -7.92 -24.31
N VAL A 349 7.74 -7.64 -23.36
CA VAL A 349 7.48 -8.48 -22.20
C VAL A 349 6.06 -9.05 -22.25
N GLN A 350 5.84 -10.12 -21.50
CA GLN A 350 4.54 -10.78 -21.36
C GLN A 350 4.17 -10.88 -19.89
N PRO A 351 2.88 -10.77 -19.54
CA PRO A 351 2.47 -11.04 -18.17
C PRO A 351 2.71 -12.51 -17.84
N SER A 352 3.11 -12.78 -16.60
CA SER A 352 3.03 -14.13 -16.06
C SER A 352 1.56 -14.59 -16.08
N LEU A 353 1.32 -15.89 -16.35
CA LEU A 353 -0.03 -16.45 -16.55
C LEU A 353 -0.99 -16.10 -15.41
N ASP A 354 -0.47 -15.89 -14.21
CA ASP A 354 -1.20 -15.54 -13.00
C ASP A 354 -1.61 -14.06 -12.93
N LEU A 355 -0.97 -13.08 -13.57
CA LEU A 355 -1.31 -11.65 -13.33
C LEU A 355 -2.79 -11.30 -13.56
N TRP A 356 -3.41 -11.92 -14.57
CA TRP A 356 -4.82 -11.71 -14.93
C TRP A 356 -5.75 -12.87 -14.52
N THR A 357 -5.19 -14.04 -14.20
CA THR A 357 -5.95 -15.26 -13.85
C THR A 357 -5.89 -15.58 -12.36
N SER A 358 -4.77 -15.28 -11.69
CA SER A 358 -4.76 -15.06 -10.25
C SER A 358 -5.57 -13.81 -10.02
N HIS A 359 -6.74 -13.95 -9.42
CA HIS A 359 -7.42 -12.79 -8.90
C HIS A 359 -6.47 -12.08 -7.94
N PRO A 360 -6.41 -10.74 -7.97
CA PRO A 360 -5.83 -10.07 -6.82
C PRO A 360 -6.75 -10.44 -5.66
N PRO A 361 -6.32 -10.29 -4.41
CA PRO A 361 -7.31 -10.04 -3.37
C PRO A 361 -7.94 -8.64 -3.61
N LEU A 362 -8.59 -8.40 -4.75
CA LEU A 362 -9.62 -7.37 -4.88
C LEU A 362 -10.96 -8.10 -4.78
N ASP A 363 -11.56 -8.02 -3.60
CA ASP A 363 -12.90 -7.50 -3.40
C ASP A 363 -13.87 -7.57 -4.60
N LYS A 364 -14.02 -8.75 -5.18
CA LYS A 364 -15.31 -9.27 -5.65
C LYS A 364 -15.65 -10.48 -4.77
N PRO A 365 -16.94 -10.67 -4.44
CA PRO A 365 -17.32 -11.81 -3.64
C PRO A 365 -16.91 -13.05 -4.43
N ILE A 366 -15.99 -13.82 -3.87
CA ILE A 366 -15.98 -15.25 -4.12
C ILE A 366 -17.45 -15.65 -3.91
N PRO A 367 -18.10 -16.43 -4.78
CA PRO A 367 -19.47 -16.89 -4.52
C PRO A 367 -19.59 -17.56 -3.12
N GLN A 368 -18.48 -18.08 -2.59
CA GLN A 368 -18.31 -18.58 -1.22
C GLN A 368 -18.24 -17.47 -0.14
N ARG A 369 -17.76 -16.24 -0.45
CA ARG A 369 -17.77 -15.06 0.45
C ARG A 369 -19.14 -14.37 0.56
N ALA A 370 -20.08 -14.64 -0.34
CA ALA A 370 -21.44 -14.11 -0.24
C ALA A 370 -22.30 -14.90 0.77
N GLN A 371 -21.85 -16.10 1.14
CA GLN A 371 -22.49 -16.92 2.15
C GLN A 371 -21.69 -16.82 3.44
N THR A 372 -22.18 -16.06 4.41
CA THR A 372 -21.86 -16.42 5.80
C THR A 372 -22.33 -17.87 5.96
N PRO A 373 -21.53 -18.80 6.52
CA PRO A 373 -22.10 -20.06 6.98
C PRO A 373 -23.36 -19.71 7.78
N PRO A 374 -24.54 -20.29 7.47
CA PRO A 374 -25.77 -19.87 8.12
C PRO A 374 -25.56 -19.92 9.64
N ALA A 375 -26.01 -18.87 10.34
CA ALA A 375 -26.01 -18.89 11.79
C ALA A 375 -26.71 -20.18 12.25
N HIS A 376 -26.02 -20.94 13.10
CA HIS A 376 -26.47 -22.28 13.42
C HIS A 376 -27.58 -22.28 14.47
N ALA A 377 -27.82 -21.14 15.15
CA ALA A 377 -28.94 -20.96 16.06
C ALA A 377 -29.32 -19.49 16.27
N CYS A 378 -30.60 -19.28 16.56
CA CYS A 378 -31.14 -18.07 17.16
C CYS A 378 -31.12 -18.23 18.69
N TYR A 379 -30.51 -17.30 19.42
CA TYR A 379 -30.38 -17.34 20.88
C TYR A 379 -31.31 -16.32 21.59
N GLY A 380 -32.09 -15.55 20.83
CA GLY A 380 -33.03 -14.58 21.36
C GLY A 380 -33.58 -13.66 20.29
N THR A 381 -34.25 -12.59 20.69
CA THR A 381 -34.83 -11.61 19.78
C THR A 381 -34.66 -10.22 20.38
N SER A 382 -34.28 -9.24 19.57
CA SER A 382 -34.11 -7.85 19.98
C SER A 382 -35.45 -7.17 20.27
N VAL A 383 -35.41 -5.94 20.78
CA VAL A 383 -36.63 -5.12 21.01
C VAL A 383 -37.44 -4.94 19.72
N GLN A 384 -36.79 -4.73 18.57
CA GLN A 384 -37.47 -4.60 17.27
C GLN A 384 -37.85 -5.93 16.61
N GLY A 385 -37.65 -7.07 17.29
CA GLY A 385 -37.97 -8.36 16.70
C GLY A 385 -36.87 -8.94 15.81
N VAL A 386 -35.66 -8.37 15.81
CA VAL A 386 -34.53 -8.89 15.02
C VAL A 386 -33.99 -10.15 15.70
N PRO A 387 -33.87 -11.28 14.99
CA PRO A 387 -33.26 -12.49 15.55
C PRO A 387 -31.84 -12.22 16.03
N LEU A 388 -31.52 -12.66 17.25
CA LEU A 388 -30.16 -12.64 17.77
C LEU A 388 -29.50 -13.96 17.41
N GLU A 389 -28.44 -13.90 16.63
CA GLU A 389 -27.85 -15.06 15.96
C GLU A 389 -26.44 -15.39 16.46
N VAL A 390 -26.14 -16.70 16.54
CA VAL A 390 -24.85 -17.21 16.98
C VAL A 390 -24.35 -18.36 16.09
N HIS A 391 -23.05 -18.37 15.84
CA HIS A 391 -22.34 -19.56 15.37
C HIS A 391 -21.99 -20.42 16.58
N LEU A 392 -22.65 -21.58 16.70
CA LEU A 392 -22.43 -22.52 17.81
C LEU A 392 -21.16 -23.36 17.62
N PRO A 393 -20.50 -23.78 18.71
CA PRO A 393 -19.38 -24.71 18.64
C PRO A 393 -19.88 -26.09 18.19
N GLN A 394 -19.14 -26.76 17.31
CA GLN A 394 -19.52 -28.07 16.77
C GLN A 394 -19.19 -29.23 17.72
N SER A 395 -18.23 -29.07 18.64
CA SER A 395 -17.80 -30.14 19.55
C SER A 395 -18.71 -30.30 20.78
N GLY A 396 -19.60 -29.34 21.04
CA GLY A 396 -20.38 -29.25 22.27
C GLY A 396 -19.64 -28.61 23.45
N ASN A 397 -18.33 -28.36 23.32
CA ASN A 397 -17.53 -27.60 24.29
C ASN A 397 -17.16 -26.23 23.70
N CYS A 398 -17.27 -25.17 24.50
CA CYS A 398 -16.87 -23.82 24.08
C CYS A 398 -15.56 -23.41 24.77
N GLU A 399 -14.49 -23.26 24.00
CA GLU A 399 -13.23 -22.66 24.48
C GLU A 399 -13.30 -21.13 24.42
N VAL A 400 -13.69 -20.59 23.27
CA VAL A 400 -13.68 -19.15 23.02
C VAL A 400 -15.03 -18.70 22.46
N LEU A 401 -15.69 -17.77 23.15
CA LEU A 401 -16.82 -17.02 22.62
C LEU A 401 -16.35 -15.63 22.18
N LEU A 402 -16.56 -15.29 20.92
CA LEU A 402 -16.34 -13.94 20.40
C LEU A 402 -17.67 -13.24 20.17
N PHE A 403 -17.80 -11.97 20.57
CA PHE A 403 -18.95 -11.17 20.15
C PHE A 403 -18.59 -9.73 19.79
N ALA A 404 -19.40 -9.15 18.92
CA ALA A 404 -19.20 -7.81 18.37
C ALA A 404 -20.47 -6.95 18.49
N ALA A 405 -20.30 -5.63 18.33
CA ALA A 405 -21.36 -4.62 18.30
C ALA A 405 -22.36 -4.73 19.46
N ILE A 406 -21.86 -4.79 20.70
CA ILE A 406 -22.70 -4.56 21.89
C ILE A 406 -23.06 -3.07 22.03
N HIS A 407 -22.21 -2.18 21.53
CA HIS A 407 -22.55 -0.80 21.20
C HIS A 407 -22.88 -0.74 19.71
N GLY A 408 -24.09 -0.29 19.35
CA GLY A 408 -24.56 -0.35 17.96
C GLY A 408 -23.84 0.60 17.00
N GLU A 409 -23.16 1.62 17.53
CA GLU A 409 -22.37 2.59 16.76
C GLU A 409 -20.93 2.13 16.46
N GLU A 410 -20.58 0.89 16.78
CA GLU A 410 -19.28 0.27 16.49
C GLU A 410 -19.41 -0.83 15.39
N PRO A 411 -20.03 -0.56 14.21
CA PRO A 411 -20.29 -1.57 13.18
C PRO A 411 -19.02 -2.13 12.53
N GLU A 412 -17.88 -1.47 12.71
CA GLU A 412 -16.56 -1.97 12.29
C GLU A 412 -16.21 -3.30 12.98
N THR A 413 -16.64 -3.51 14.23
CA THR A 413 -16.41 -4.77 14.97
C THR A 413 -17.13 -5.93 14.30
N THR A 414 -18.42 -5.75 13.95
CA THR A 414 -19.23 -6.71 13.19
C THR A 414 -18.61 -6.98 11.83
N THR A 415 -18.18 -5.93 11.12
CA THR A 415 -17.61 -6.06 9.78
C THR A 415 -16.32 -6.88 9.79
N LEU A 416 -15.43 -6.61 10.74
CA LEU A 416 -14.16 -7.31 10.92
C LEU A 416 -14.38 -8.78 11.30
N LEU A 417 -15.23 -9.06 12.31
CA LEU A 417 -15.53 -10.43 12.74
C LEU A 417 -16.22 -11.24 11.62
N SER A 418 -17.17 -10.63 10.92
CA SER A 418 -17.85 -11.24 9.78
C SER A 418 -16.88 -11.56 8.65
N LYS A 419 -15.91 -10.68 8.36
CA LYS A 419 -14.86 -10.96 7.38
C LYS A 419 -13.94 -12.11 7.82
N ALA A 420 -13.62 -12.22 9.11
CA ALA A 420 -12.81 -13.32 9.64
C ALA A 420 -13.52 -14.66 9.49
N ILE A 421 -14.79 -14.77 9.89
CA ILE A 421 -15.60 -16.00 9.74
C ILE A 421 -15.70 -16.42 8.27
N ARG A 422 -15.99 -15.48 7.36
CA ARG A 422 -16.10 -15.76 5.91
C ARG A 422 -14.77 -16.07 5.23
N SER A 423 -13.65 -15.93 5.93
CA SER A 423 -12.32 -16.30 5.42
C SER A 423 -11.95 -17.74 5.78
N LEU A 424 -12.85 -18.47 6.43
CA LEU A 424 -12.69 -19.86 6.83
C LEU A 424 -13.82 -20.72 6.21
N ASP A 425 -13.51 -21.97 5.87
CA ASP A 425 -14.54 -22.95 5.46
C ASP A 425 -15.44 -23.39 6.63
N GLY A 426 -15.01 -23.09 7.86
CA GLY A 426 -15.73 -23.24 9.11
C GLY A 426 -14.85 -22.72 10.25
N ILE A 427 -15.46 -22.21 11.32
CA ILE A 427 -14.72 -21.86 12.54
C ILE A 427 -14.39 -23.15 13.32
N SER A 428 -13.37 -23.08 14.18
CA SER A 428 -12.95 -24.12 15.10
C SER A 428 -14.16 -24.75 15.79
N PRO A 429 -14.20 -26.07 15.94
CA PRO A 429 -15.32 -26.75 16.58
C PRO A 429 -15.50 -26.35 18.05
N ASN A 430 -14.53 -25.68 18.66
CA ASN A 430 -14.57 -25.20 20.04
C ASN A 430 -14.83 -23.68 20.16
N CYS A 431 -15.08 -22.99 19.04
CA CYS A 431 -15.35 -21.54 19.05
C CYS A 431 -16.84 -21.25 18.83
N ALA A 432 -17.31 -20.19 19.47
CA ALA A 432 -18.60 -19.58 19.21
C ALA A 432 -18.44 -18.12 18.80
N ALA A 433 -19.34 -17.61 17.95
CA ALA A 433 -19.27 -16.21 17.51
C ALA A 433 -20.65 -15.56 17.36
N VAL A 434 -20.81 -14.36 17.92
CA VAL A 434 -21.99 -13.49 17.75
C VAL A 434 -21.59 -12.25 16.96
N LEU A 435 -22.10 -12.11 15.74
CA LEU A 435 -21.73 -11.02 14.85
C LEU A 435 -22.24 -9.65 15.30
N CYS A 436 -23.39 -9.61 15.95
CA CYS A 436 -24.02 -8.37 16.38
C CYS A 436 -24.90 -8.63 17.61
N ALA A 437 -24.41 -8.19 18.78
CA ALA A 437 -25.16 -8.30 20.04
C ALA A 437 -26.26 -7.23 20.17
N ASN A 438 -26.13 -6.10 19.47
CA ASN A 438 -27.09 -4.99 19.43
C ASN A 438 -27.52 -4.68 17.98
N PRO A 439 -28.35 -5.52 17.33
CA PRO A 439 -28.80 -5.27 15.97
C PRO A 439 -29.66 -4.01 15.87
N ASP A 440 -30.47 -3.72 16.89
CA ASP A 440 -31.32 -2.53 16.92
C ASP A 440 -30.49 -1.24 16.88
N GLY A 441 -29.47 -1.15 17.75
CA GLY A 441 -28.55 -0.03 17.74
C GLY A 441 -27.76 0.09 16.44
N THR A 442 -27.35 -1.04 15.87
CA THR A 442 -26.63 -1.06 14.59
C THR A 442 -27.51 -0.55 13.44
N LEU A 443 -28.78 -0.96 13.39
CA LEU A 443 -29.75 -0.51 12.39
C LEU A 443 -30.10 0.97 12.55
N LEU A 444 -30.17 1.46 13.79
CA LEU A 444 -30.47 2.85 14.10
C LEU A 444 -29.25 3.77 14.05
N GLY A 445 -28.03 3.21 14.00
CA GLY A 445 -26.78 3.97 14.09
C GLY A 445 -26.54 4.58 15.47
N THR A 446 -26.96 3.90 16.54
CA THR A 446 -26.90 4.38 17.93
C THR A 446 -26.14 3.42 18.85
N ARG A 447 -25.48 3.96 19.89
CA ARG A 447 -24.92 3.17 21.01
C ARG A 447 -25.89 2.16 21.58
N CYS A 448 -27.10 2.66 21.85
CA CYS A 448 -28.15 1.98 22.57
C CYS A 448 -28.97 1.07 21.66
N ASN A 449 -29.75 0.16 22.24
CA ASN A 449 -30.80 -0.56 21.52
C ASN A 449 -32.00 0.36 21.21
N ALA A 450 -33.09 -0.19 20.65
CA ALA A 450 -34.27 0.58 20.25
C ALA A 450 -35.02 1.26 21.41
N ASN A 451 -34.81 0.82 22.65
CA ASN A 451 -35.37 1.48 23.84
C ASN A 451 -34.48 2.63 24.37
N GLY A 452 -33.34 2.90 23.73
CA GLY A 452 -32.37 3.89 24.21
C GLY A 452 -31.54 3.41 25.41
N VAL A 453 -31.49 2.10 25.65
CA VAL A 453 -30.67 1.48 26.71
C VAL A 453 -29.29 1.10 26.18
N GLU A 454 -28.24 1.52 26.89
CA GLU A 454 -26.87 1.08 26.62
C GLU A 454 -26.71 -0.36 27.17
N LEU A 455 -26.72 -1.35 26.28
CA LEU A 455 -26.72 -2.78 26.67
C LEU A 455 -25.53 -3.12 27.59
N ASN A 456 -24.35 -2.56 27.32
CA ASN A 456 -23.16 -2.74 28.14
C ASN A 456 -23.18 -1.92 29.46
N ARG A 457 -24.35 -1.47 29.89
CA ARG A 457 -24.66 -0.90 31.22
C ARG A 457 -25.92 -1.54 31.83
N ASN A 458 -26.50 -2.53 31.16
CA ASN A 458 -27.74 -3.17 31.57
C ASN A 458 -27.50 -4.53 32.26
N PHE A 459 -26.28 -5.05 32.36
CA PHE A 459 -26.06 -6.38 32.96
C PHE A 459 -26.32 -6.40 34.47
N PRO A 460 -26.81 -7.52 35.03
CA PRO A 460 -27.08 -7.71 36.46
C PRO A 460 -25.79 -7.95 37.26
N ALA A 461 -24.83 -7.02 37.13
CA ALA A 461 -23.65 -6.93 37.98
C ALA A 461 -23.99 -6.19 39.28
N SER A 462 -23.29 -6.50 40.37
CA SER A 462 -23.46 -5.84 41.66
C SER A 462 -23.20 -4.33 41.63
N ASN A 463 -22.44 -3.86 40.63
CA ASN A 463 -22.14 -2.45 40.39
C ASN A 463 -23.13 -1.75 39.44
N TRP A 464 -24.22 -2.39 39.02
CA TRP A 464 -25.27 -1.77 38.20
C TRP A 464 -25.94 -0.60 38.96
N GLN A 465 -26.30 0.45 38.21
CA GLN A 465 -26.94 1.65 38.74
C GLN A 465 -28.11 2.04 37.84
N SER A 466 -29.18 2.57 38.43
CA SER A 466 -30.35 3.08 37.68
C SER A 466 -30.12 4.45 37.05
N ASP A 467 -29.11 5.19 37.53
CA ASP A 467 -28.83 6.52 37.03
C ASP A 467 -28.24 6.46 35.61
N PRO A 468 -28.67 7.36 34.69
CA PRO A 468 -28.12 7.42 33.36
C PRO A 468 -26.60 7.63 33.37
N VAL A 469 -25.88 6.86 32.55
CA VAL A 469 -24.45 7.07 32.35
C VAL A 469 -24.23 8.06 31.22
N SER A 470 -23.11 8.79 31.24
CA SER A 470 -22.81 9.75 30.18
C SER A 470 -21.40 9.57 29.62
N THR A 471 -21.27 9.62 28.30
CA THR A 471 -19.98 9.61 27.60
C THR A 471 -19.74 10.93 26.89
N LYS A 472 -18.46 11.28 26.66
CA LYS A 472 -18.11 12.39 25.76
C LYS A 472 -18.21 11.88 24.32
N TRP A 473 -19.07 12.50 23.53
CA TRP A 473 -19.27 12.12 22.13
C TRP A 473 -18.07 12.49 21.23
N ALA A 474 -17.47 13.65 21.49
CA ALA A 474 -16.24 14.12 20.86
C ALA A 474 -15.58 15.17 21.77
N PRO A 475 -14.27 15.47 21.60
CA PRO A 475 -13.53 16.39 22.46
C PRO A 475 -14.22 17.76 22.65
N ASP A 476 -14.87 18.25 21.60
CA ASP A 476 -15.51 19.57 21.55
C ASP A 476 -17.05 19.54 21.63
N HIS A 477 -17.65 18.37 21.90
CA HIS A 477 -19.10 18.20 21.95
C HIS A 477 -19.61 17.87 23.37
N GLY A 478 -20.90 18.12 23.60
CA GLY A 478 -21.58 17.82 24.86
C GLY A 478 -21.56 16.33 25.23
N ARG A 479 -21.87 16.04 26.51
CA ARG A 479 -22.02 14.66 26.98
C ARG A 479 -23.37 14.11 26.51
N VAL A 480 -23.38 12.88 26.00
CA VAL A 480 -24.61 12.15 25.68
C VAL A 480 -24.90 11.22 26.85
N SER A 481 -26.13 11.25 27.36
CA SER A 481 -26.59 10.39 28.45
C SER A 481 -27.39 9.22 27.90
N PHE A 482 -27.16 8.02 28.45
CA PHE A 482 -27.80 6.79 28.06
C PHE A 482 -28.51 6.16 29.25
N SER A 483 -29.66 5.53 29.00
CA SER A 483 -30.35 4.73 30.01
C SER A 483 -29.58 3.45 30.30
N THR A 484 -29.58 2.99 31.55
CA THR A 484 -29.03 1.69 31.96
C THR A 484 -30.11 0.60 32.04
N GLY A 485 -31.35 0.94 31.67
CA GLY A 485 -32.53 0.07 31.73
C GLY A 485 -33.46 0.39 32.90
N SER A 486 -34.67 -0.18 32.90
CA SER A 486 -35.65 -0.01 33.99
C SER A 486 -35.24 -0.77 35.27
N HIS A 487 -34.49 -1.85 35.10
CA HIS A 487 -33.78 -2.60 36.11
C HIS A 487 -32.61 -3.33 35.44
N ALA A 488 -31.68 -3.88 36.22
CA ALA A 488 -30.61 -4.69 35.66
C ALA A 488 -31.19 -5.90 34.89
N GLY A 489 -30.74 -6.10 33.67
CA GLY A 489 -31.20 -7.11 32.73
C GLY A 489 -32.59 -6.83 32.17
N SER A 490 -33.03 -5.57 32.12
CA SER A 490 -34.36 -5.24 31.55
C SER A 490 -34.47 -5.54 30.05
N GLU A 491 -33.35 -5.51 29.31
CA GLU A 491 -33.40 -5.63 27.85
C GLU A 491 -33.32 -7.08 27.38
N PRO A 492 -34.11 -7.45 26.36
CA PRO A 492 -34.14 -8.81 25.84
C PRO A 492 -32.80 -9.24 25.22
N GLU A 493 -32.04 -8.32 24.62
CA GLU A 493 -30.70 -8.59 24.10
C GLU A 493 -29.72 -8.96 25.22
N THR A 494 -29.75 -8.23 26.34
CA THR A 494 -28.95 -8.52 27.53
C THR A 494 -29.28 -9.89 28.10
N GLN A 495 -30.57 -10.19 28.27
CA GLN A 495 -31.03 -11.48 28.79
C GLN A 495 -30.65 -12.65 27.87
N ALA A 496 -30.80 -12.47 26.56
CA ALA A 496 -30.40 -13.47 25.59
C ALA A 496 -28.89 -13.75 25.64
N LEU A 497 -28.06 -12.70 25.73
CA LEU A 497 -26.60 -12.88 25.80
C LEU A 497 -26.16 -13.55 27.11
N ILE A 498 -26.81 -13.23 28.23
CA ILE A 498 -26.60 -13.91 29.52
C ILE A 498 -26.89 -15.40 29.38
N HIS A 499 -28.08 -15.77 28.91
CA HIS A 499 -28.47 -17.16 28.73
C HIS A 499 -27.53 -17.89 27.76
N LEU A 500 -27.09 -17.23 26.68
CA LEU A 500 -26.14 -17.80 25.74
C LEU A 500 -24.82 -18.15 26.43
N VAL A 501 -24.22 -17.21 27.16
CA VAL A 501 -22.96 -17.43 27.89
C VAL A 501 -23.11 -18.55 28.92
N GLU A 502 -24.18 -18.54 29.71
CA GLU A 502 -24.44 -19.57 30.71
C GLU A 502 -24.65 -20.96 30.07
N SER A 503 -25.28 -21.02 28.90
CA SER A 503 -25.50 -22.27 28.16
C SER A 503 -24.24 -22.81 27.49
N LEU A 504 -23.38 -21.94 26.95
CA LEU A 504 -22.15 -22.32 26.27
C LEU A 504 -21.00 -22.63 27.24
N ALA A 505 -21.02 -22.02 28.42
CA ALA A 505 -19.98 -22.11 29.43
C ALA A 505 -18.55 -21.95 28.88
N PRO A 506 -18.24 -20.84 28.15
CA PRO A 506 -16.97 -20.68 27.47
C PRO A 506 -15.78 -20.58 28.43
N GLN A 507 -14.63 -21.17 28.10
CA GLN A 507 -13.41 -20.98 28.90
C GLN A 507 -12.92 -19.53 28.90
N THR A 508 -13.13 -18.81 27.78
CA THR A 508 -12.78 -17.39 27.64
C THR A 508 -13.75 -16.70 26.70
N ILE A 509 -14.00 -15.42 26.97
CA ILE A 509 -14.86 -14.57 26.16
C ILE A 509 -14.05 -13.38 25.64
N ILE A 510 -14.19 -13.06 24.36
CA ILE A 510 -13.60 -11.87 23.75
C ILE A 510 -14.71 -10.95 23.29
N SER A 511 -14.79 -9.77 23.92
CA SER A 511 -15.70 -8.70 23.53
C SER A 511 -14.95 -7.72 22.62
N LEU A 512 -15.38 -7.61 21.36
CA LEU A 512 -14.82 -6.63 20.43
C LEU A 512 -15.44 -5.25 20.67
N HIS A 513 -14.59 -4.25 20.87
CA HIS A 513 -14.97 -2.85 21.07
C HIS A 513 -14.11 -1.92 20.23
N ALA A 514 -14.53 -0.67 20.12
CA ALA A 514 -13.73 0.42 19.59
C ALA A 514 -14.07 1.73 20.33
N PRO A 515 -13.19 2.76 20.35
CA PRO A 515 -11.91 2.83 19.66
C PRO A 515 -10.69 3.01 20.60
N LEU A 516 -10.58 2.30 21.73
CA LEU A 516 -9.54 2.61 22.74
C LEU A 516 -8.12 2.13 22.39
N ALA A 517 -7.95 1.33 21.34
CA ALA A 517 -6.65 0.82 20.88
C ALA A 517 -5.85 0.05 21.95
N CYS A 518 -6.46 -0.91 22.64
CA CYS A 518 -5.79 -1.75 23.63
C CYS A 518 -6.34 -3.19 23.68
N ILE A 519 -5.61 -4.08 24.33
CA ILE A 519 -6.13 -5.37 24.78
C ILE A 519 -6.31 -5.26 26.29
N GLU A 520 -7.55 -5.24 26.77
CA GLU A 520 -7.81 -5.30 28.20
C GLU A 520 -8.06 -6.74 28.64
N ASP A 521 -7.20 -7.20 29.55
CA ASP A 521 -7.22 -8.54 30.13
C ASP A 521 -6.83 -8.40 31.61
N PRO A 522 -7.81 -8.42 32.54
CA PRO A 522 -7.55 -8.28 33.97
C PRO A 522 -6.61 -9.34 34.56
N ASP A 523 -6.56 -10.53 33.94
CA ASP A 523 -5.80 -11.68 34.42
C ASP A 523 -4.42 -11.77 33.76
N TYR A 524 -4.12 -10.90 32.79
CA TYR A 524 -2.89 -10.93 31.97
C TYR A 524 -2.64 -12.33 31.42
N SER A 525 -3.69 -12.95 30.88
CA SER A 525 -3.66 -14.31 30.40
C SER A 525 -2.67 -14.50 29.24
N ARG A 526 -2.31 -15.75 28.95
CA ARG A 526 -1.47 -16.08 27.78
C ARG A 526 -2.12 -15.61 26.47
N LEU A 527 -3.45 -15.63 26.40
CA LEU A 527 -4.20 -15.14 25.24
C LEU A 527 -4.11 -13.62 25.12
N GLY A 528 -4.23 -12.87 26.23
CA GLY A 528 -4.05 -11.43 26.24
C GLY A 528 -2.67 -11.00 25.76
N TYR A 529 -1.60 -11.67 26.22
CA TYR A 529 -0.24 -11.44 25.72
C TYR A 529 -0.08 -11.80 24.25
N TRP A 530 -0.68 -12.90 23.81
CA TRP A 530 -0.64 -13.31 22.40
C TRP A 530 -1.32 -12.26 21.51
N LEU A 531 -2.50 -11.78 21.88
CA LEU A 531 -3.22 -10.73 21.16
C LEU A 531 -2.43 -9.43 21.13
N SER A 532 -1.92 -8.98 22.28
CA SER A 532 -1.11 -7.75 22.38
C SER A 532 0.14 -7.83 21.48
N LYS A 533 0.87 -8.94 21.52
CA LYS A 533 2.08 -9.12 20.71
C LYS A 533 1.81 -9.12 19.21
N ARG A 534 0.76 -9.81 18.75
CA ARG A 534 0.44 -9.90 17.31
C ARG A 534 -0.14 -8.61 16.75
N THR A 535 -0.85 -7.86 17.58
CA THR A 535 -1.53 -6.63 17.16
C THR A 535 -0.69 -5.38 17.36
N GLY A 536 0.33 -5.46 18.23
CA GLY A 536 1.09 -4.30 18.69
C GLY A 536 0.31 -3.38 19.64
N LEU A 537 -0.90 -3.76 20.06
CA LEU A 537 -1.70 -2.99 21.00
C LEU A 537 -1.20 -3.20 22.44
N PRO A 538 -1.25 -2.17 23.31
CA PRO A 538 -0.90 -2.31 24.71
C PRO A 538 -1.83 -3.29 25.44
N LEU A 539 -1.25 -4.20 26.22
CA LEU A 539 -1.97 -5.05 27.17
C LEU A 539 -2.18 -4.27 28.48
N VAL A 540 -3.44 -4.13 28.91
CA VAL A 540 -3.81 -3.40 30.13
C VAL A 540 -4.72 -4.26 31.00
N GLY A 541 -4.64 -4.11 32.33
CA GLY A 541 -5.53 -4.83 33.26
C GLY A 541 -6.85 -4.11 33.58
N ASN A 542 -7.02 -2.87 33.10
CA ASN A 542 -8.28 -2.11 33.15
C ASN A 542 -8.24 -0.95 32.14
N ILE A 543 -9.41 -0.49 31.71
CA ILE A 543 -9.58 0.62 30.76
C ILE A 543 -9.64 2.02 31.40
N GLY A 544 -9.33 2.15 32.70
CA GLY A 544 -9.11 3.44 33.37
C GLY A 544 -10.36 4.21 33.84
N TYR A 545 -11.58 3.67 33.72
CA TYR A 545 -12.80 4.26 34.27
C TYR A 545 -13.81 3.18 34.73
N GLN A 546 -14.79 3.58 35.54
CA GLN A 546 -15.83 2.67 36.04
C GLN A 546 -16.85 2.34 34.95
N THR A 547 -17.21 1.05 34.85
CA THR A 547 -18.15 0.51 33.87
C THR A 547 -19.33 -0.18 34.56
N PRO A 548 -20.21 0.59 35.24
CA PRO A 548 -21.33 0.04 36.02
C PRO A 548 -22.26 -0.79 35.12
N GLY A 549 -22.64 -1.99 35.55
CA GLY A 549 -23.56 -2.84 34.79
C GLY A 549 -23.01 -3.33 33.44
N SER A 550 -21.69 -3.36 33.27
CA SER A 550 -21.06 -3.87 32.05
C SER A 550 -21.02 -5.39 31.98
N PHE A 551 -20.91 -5.92 30.76
CA PHE A 551 -20.70 -7.34 30.51
C PHE A 551 -19.48 -7.86 31.29
N GLY A 552 -18.34 -7.16 31.22
CA GLY A 552 -17.13 -7.54 31.93
C GLY A 552 -17.29 -7.57 33.46
N SER A 553 -18.05 -6.62 34.03
CA SER A 553 -18.35 -6.63 35.48
C SER A 553 -19.17 -7.84 35.89
N TRP A 554 -20.25 -8.14 35.15
CA TRP A 554 -21.09 -9.30 35.40
C TRP A 554 -20.34 -10.62 35.21
N ALA A 555 -19.58 -10.74 34.11
CA ALA A 555 -18.81 -11.93 33.79
C ALA A 555 -17.76 -12.23 34.87
N LYS A 556 -17.05 -11.20 35.36
CA LYS A 556 -16.09 -11.31 36.47
C LYS A 556 -16.74 -11.82 37.75
N GLU A 557 -17.92 -11.31 38.11
CA GLU A 557 -18.66 -11.78 39.30
C GLU A 557 -19.10 -13.24 39.18
N LYS A 558 -19.36 -13.70 37.96
CA LYS A 558 -19.71 -15.10 37.66
C LYS A 558 -18.49 -16.01 37.48
N GLY A 559 -17.27 -15.47 37.50
CA GLY A 559 -16.03 -16.22 37.33
C GLY A 559 -15.65 -16.54 35.88
N TRP A 560 -16.23 -15.84 34.90
CA TRP A 560 -15.88 -15.96 33.48
C TRP A 560 -14.69 -15.06 33.15
N HIS A 561 -13.70 -15.60 32.42
CA HIS A 561 -12.58 -14.83 31.91
C HIS A 561 -12.99 -14.04 30.66
N VAL A 562 -12.75 -12.73 30.67
CA VAL A 562 -13.11 -11.81 29.58
C VAL A 562 -11.91 -10.99 29.16
N ILE A 563 -11.69 -10.94 27.84
CA ILE A 563 -10.77 -10.01 27.20
C ILE A 563 -11.60 -8.98 26.43
N THR A 564 -11.37 -7.70 26.69
CA THR A 564 -11.91 -6.61 25.87
C THR A 564 -10.89 -6.26 24.80
N TYR A 565 -11.21 -6.55 23.54
CA TYR A 565 -10.35 -6.21 22.41
C TYR A 565 -10.81 -4.87 21.83
N GLU A 566 -10.14 -3.81 22.26
CA GLU A 566 -10.40 -2.43 21.84
C GLU A 566 -9.62 -2.08 20.56
N LEU A 567 -10.31 -2.06 19.44
CA LEU A 567 -9.76 -1.66 18.15
C LEU A 567 -9.36 -0.17 18.16
N PRO A 568 -8.37 0.25 17.37
CA PRO A 568 -8.02 1.67 17.21
C PRO A 568 -9.04 2.43 16.34
N PRO A 569 -9.09 3.78 16.41
CA PRO A 569 -9.95 4.62 15.58
C PRO A 569 -9.43 4.69 14.12
N LEU A 570 -9.51 3.57 13.42
CA LEU A 570 -9.04 3.42 12.04
C LEU A 570 -10.23 3.16 11.10
N SER A 571 -10.02 3.38 9.80
CA SER A 571 -11.00 2.97 8.80
C SER A 571 -11.16 1.45 8.80
N VAL A 572 -12.34 0.96 8.42
CA VAL A 572 -12.65 -0.48 8.30
C VAL A 572 -11.59 -1.22 7.47
N SER A 573 -11.09 -0.63 6.38
CA SER A 573 -10.03 -1.24 5.56
C SER A 573 -8.70 -1.37 6.32
N ALA A 574 -8.30 -0.35 7.07
CA ALA A 574 -7.08 -0.40 7.87
C ALA A 574 -7.22 -1.35 9.08
N LEU A 575 -8.44 -1.49 9.62
CA LEU A 575 -8.72 -2.51 10.63
C LEU A 575 -8.59 -3.92 10.05
N HIS A 576 -9.12 -4.16 8.84
CA HIS A 576 -8.95 -5.44 8.15
C HIS A 576 -7.47 -5.77 7.96
N GLU A 577 -6.67 -4.84 7.44
CA GLU A 577 -5.24 -5.07 7.19
C GLU A 577 -4.46 -5.48 8.45
N LYS A 578 -4.80 -4.90 9.60
CA LYS A 578 -4.02 -5.07 10.84
C LYS A 578 -4.54 -6.14 11.79
N HIS A 579 -5.84 -6.43 11.74
CA HIS A 579 -6.51 -7.23 12.77
C HIS A 579 -7.16 -8.51 12.23
N LEU A 580 -7.41 -8.60 10.92
CA LEU A 580 -8.16 -9.73 10.33
C LEU A 580 -7.46 -11.08 10.58
N ASP A 581 -6.16 -11.17 10.30
CA ASP A 581 -5.41 -12.43 10.42
C ASP A 581 -5.38 -12.95 11.86
N ASN A 582 -5.41 -12.07 12.85
CA ASN A 582 -5.45 -12.45 14.26
C ASN A 582 -6.78 -13.10 14.63
N LEU A 583 -7.90 -12.56 14.12
CA LEU A 583 -9.22 -13.16 14.32
C LEU A 583 -9.40 -14.44 13.51
N ILE A 584 -8.88 -14.50 12.28
CA ILE A 584 -8.88 -15.72 11.47
C ILE A 584 -8.16 -16.84 12.23
N GLU A 585 -6.96 -16.57 12.76
CA GLU A 585 -6.19 -17.59 13.46
C GLU A 585 -6.87 -18.06 14.75
N LEU A 586 -7.42 -17.11 15.53
CA LEU A 586 -8.18 -17.46 16.73
C LEU A 586 -9.42 -18.29 16.41
N LEU A 587 -10.19 -17.89 15.39
CA LEU A 587 -11.37 -18.63 14.94
C LEU A 587 -11.02 -19.96 14.31
N ARG A 588 -9.82 -20.14 13.73
CA ARG A 588 -9.36 -21.41 13.16
C ARG A 588 -8.93 -22.40 14.23
N SER A 589 -8.18 -21.92 15.22
CA SER A 589 -7.38 -22.78 16.10
C SER A 589 -7.84 -22.72 17.57
N GLY A 590 -8.82 -21.88 17.92
CA GLY A 590 -9.29 -21.71 19.30
C GLY A 590 -8.14 -21.28 20.22
N LEU A 591 -8.07 -21.87 21.42
CA LEU A 591 -6.94 -21.64 22.32
C LEU A 591 -5.63 -22.30 21.82
N GLY A 592 -5.71 -23.25 20.88
CA GLY A 592 -4.57 -23.85 20.20
C GLY A 592 -3.72 -22.85 19.40
N ALA A 593 -4.29 -21.70 19.03
CA ALA A 593 -3.58 -20.58 18.39
C ALA A 593 -2.36 -20.08 19.21
N ILE A 594 -2.37 -20.32 20.52
CA ILE A 594 -1.29 -19.96 21.45
C ILE A 594 -0.13 -20.97 21.37
N GLU A 595 -0.37 -22.21 20.96
CA GLU A 595 0.59 -23.31 20.99
C GLU A 595 1.39 -23.47 19.68
N GLU A 596 0.81 -23.21 18.51
CA GLU A 596 1.49 -23.37 17.21
C GLU A 596 2.67 -22.40 17.01
N ASN A 597 2.69 -21.25 17.69
CA ASN A 597 3.78 -20.27 17.63
C ASN A 597 5.06 -20.69 18.38
N ARG A 598 5.08 -21.88 19.00
CA ARG A 598 6.29 -22.44 19.63
C ARG A 598 7.30 -23.00 18.61
N ALA A 599 6.83 -23.45 17.44
CA ALA A 599 7.68 -24.14 16.46
C ALA A 599 8.46 -23.20 15.51
N VAL A 600 8.30 -21.88 15.64
CA VAL A 600 8.93 -20.88 14.73
C VAL A 600 9.96 -19.99 15.47
N ASN A 601 10.16 -20.19 16.78
CA ASN A 601 11.13 -19.42 17.57
C ASN A 601 12.02 -20.30 18.49
N GLU A 602 12.12 -21.60 18.22
CA GLU A 602 13.26 -22.46 18.60
C GLU A 602 14.04 -22.79 17.34
#